data_AF-A0A963ESY7-F1
#
_entry.id   AF-A0A963ESY7-F1
#
_cell.length_a   1.000
_cell.length_b   1.000
_cell.length_c   1.000
_cell.angle_alpha   90.00
_cell.angle_beta   90.00
_cell.angle_gamma   90.00
#
_symmetry.space_group_name_H-M   'P 1'
#
loop_
_entity.id
_entity.type
_entity.pdbx_description
1 polymer ?
#
loop_
_entity_poly.entity_id
_entity_poly.type
_entity_poly.pdbx_seq_one_letter_code
_entity_poly.pdbx_strand_id
1 'polypeptide(L)' 'GKRVRLRNAYVIEAHDLVKDSAGEILEVHARIIADTLGNDPADGIKPKGVIQWVSASEGRQATVRLYDRLFTHE' A
#
# COMPACT_ATOMS: atom_id res chain seq x y z
N GLY A 1 12.12 -8.00 1.01
CA GLY A 1 11.25 -7.26 1.96
C GLY A 1 9.94 -8.00 2.20
N LYS A 2 9.02 -7.46 3.00
CA LYS A 2 7.67 -8.03 3.13
C LYS A 2 6.88 -7.76 1.84
N ARG A 3 6.17 -8.76 1.33
CA ARG A 3 5.31 -8.66 0.15
C ARG A 3 3.88 -8.29 0.54
N VAL A 4 3.23 -7.47 -0.28
CA VAL A 4 1.82 -7.08 -0.11
C VAL A 4 1.13 -7.05 -1.47
N ARG A 5 -0.16 -7.38 -1.50
CA ARG A 5 -0.98 -7.24 -2.71
C ARG A 5 -1.62 -5.86 -2.73
N LEU A 6 -1.47 -5.15 -3.85
CA LEU A 6 -2.28 -3.97 -4.13
C LEU A 6 -3.68 -4.45 -4.54
N ARG A 7 -4.74 -3.95 -3.90
CA ARG A 7 -6.11 -4.39 -4.21
C ARG A 7 -6.41 -4.22 -5.70
N ASN A 8 -6.93 -5.27 -6.31
CA ASN A 8 -7.23 -5.36 -7.75
C ASN A 8 -6.01 -5.16 -8.67
N ALA A 9 -4.80 -5.37 -8.16
CA ALA A 9 -3.56 -5.18 -8.92
C ALA A 9 -2.48 -6.21 -8.51
N TYR A 10 -1.23 -5.90 -8.88
CA TYR A 10 -0.05 -6.75 -8.68
C TYR A 10 0.33 -6.92 -7.20
N VAL A 11 1.12 -7.96 -6.93
CA VAL A 11 1.91 -8.07 -5.69
C VAL A 11 3.18 -7.23 -5.83
N ILE A 12 3.53 -6.48 -4.79
CA ILE A 12 4.76 -5.70 -4.73
C ILE A 12 5.67 -6.17 -3.60
N GLU A 13 6.96 -5.96 -3.77
CA GLU A 13 7.99 -6.20 -2.75
C GLU A 13 8.78 -4.91 -2.49
N ALA A 14 8.70 -4.41 -1.25
CA ALA A 14 9.53 -3.30 -0.80
C ALA A 14 10.99 -3.73 -0.64
N HIS A 15 11.91 -2.92 -1.15
CA HIS A 15 13.35 -3.19 -1.11
C HIS A 15 14.18 -2.04 -0.54
N ASP A 16 13.67 -0.80 -0.58
CA ASP A 16 14.38 0.38 -0.05
C ASP A 16 13.39 1.43 0.47
N LEU A 17 13.87 2.36 1.28
CA LEU A 17 13.08 3.44 1.88
C LEU A 17 13.90 4.73 1.95
N VAL A 18 13.23 5.86 1.71
CA VAL A 18 13.80 7.19 1.86
C VAL A 18 13.24 7.82 3.13
N LYS A 19 14.11 8.40 3.95
CA LYS A 19 13.75 9.10 5.19
C LYS A 19 14.22 10.55 5.17
N ASP A 20 13.52 11.39 5.91
CA ASP A 20 13.97 12.76 6.19
C ASP A 20 15.02 12.81 7.31
N SER A 21 15.47 14.02 7.66
CA SER A 21 16.45 14.24 8.73
C SER A 21 15.91 13.93 10.13
N ALA A 22 14.59 13.89 10.32
CA ALA A 22 13.95 13.50 11.58
C ALA A 22 13.77 11.97 11.70
N GLY A 23 13.99 11.24 10.59
CA GLY A 23 13.85 9.79 10.52
C GLY A 23 12.48 9.31 10.06
N GLU A 24 11.60 10.23 9.65
CA GLU A 24 10.27 9.94 9.12
C GLU A 24 10.36 9.40 7.68
N ILE A 25 9.49 8.45 7.33
CA ILE A 25 9.48 7.81 6.01
C ILE A 25 8.81 8.74 5.00
N LEU A 26 9.56 9.14 3.97
CA LEU A 26 9.05 9.95 2.85
C LEU A 26 8.54 9.06 1.72
N GLU A 27 9.32 8.05 1.33
CA GLU A 27 9.04 7.20 0.18
C GLU A 27 9.43 5.75 0.44
N VAL A 28 8.72 4.83 -0.21
CA VAL A 28 9.04 3.39 -0.20
C VAL A 28 9.28 2.94 -1.62
N HIS A 29 10.48 2.48 -1.91
CA HIS A 29 10.82 1.89 -3.19
C HIS A 29 10.41 0.42 -3.21
N ALA A 30 9.55 0.08 -4.16
CA ALA A 30 9.01 -1.27 -4.32
C ALA A 30 9.11 -1.71 -5.78
N ARG A 31 9.25 -3.02 -5.98
CA ARG A 31 9.19 -3.65 -7.31
C ARG A 31 7.92 -4.48 -7.42
N ILE A 32 7.34 -4.51 -8.61
CA ILE A 32 6.26 -5.45 -8.91
C ILE A 32 6.81 -6.87 -9.01
N ILE A 33 6.01 -7.85 -8.62
CA ILE A 33 6.22 -9.25 -8.98
C ILE A 33 5.39 -9.49 -10.24
N ALA A 34 6.08 -9.77 -11.36
CA ALA A 34 5.44 -10.01 -12.66
C ALA A 34 4.41 -11.15 -12.58
N ASP A 35 3.44 -11.13 -13.49
CA ASP A 35 2.41 -12.17 -13.64
C ASP A 35 1.50 -12.40 -12.43
N THR A 36 1.47 -11.46 -11.47
CA THR A 36 0.62 -11.56 -10.27
C THR A 36 -0.72 -10.80 -10.38
N LEU A 37 -1.03 -10.21 -11.53
CA LEU A 37 -2.34 -9.58 -11.76
C LEU A 37 -3.40 -10.68 -11.85
N GLY A 38 -4.31 -10.73 -10.88
CA GLY A 38 -5.35 -11.77 -10.80
C GLY A 38 -4.85 -13.16 -10.37
N ASN A 39 -3.53 -13.37 -10.27
CA ASN A 39 -2.91 -14.67 -9.98
C ASN A 39 -2.00 -14.61 -8.75
N ASP A 40 -1.68 -15.78 -8.18
CA ASP A 40 -0.69 -15.91 -7.12
C ASP A 40 0.75 -15.86 -7.67
N PRO A 41 1.74 -15.41 -6.87
CA PRO A 41 3.15 -15.44 -7.26
C PRO A 41 3.63 -16.84 -7.66
N ALA A 42 4.38 -16.93 -8.76
CA ALA A 42 4.87 -18.20 -9.31
C ALA A 42 5.83 -18.94 -8.36
N ASP A 43 6.52 -18.22 -7.48
CA ASP A 43 7.42 -18.79 -6.47
C ASP A 43 6.68 -19.36 -5.25
N GLY A 44 5.34 -19.32 -5.23
CA GLY A 44 4.50 -19.85 -4.17
C GLY A 44 4.47 -19.02 -2.89
N ILE A 45 5.27 -17.95 -2.79
CA ILE A 45 5.33 -17.10 -1.59
C ILE A 45 4.22 -16.06 -1.68
N LYS A 46 3.07 -16.40 -1.09
CA LYS A 46 1.89 -15.54 -1.05
C LYS A 46 2.11 -14.28 -0.18
N PRO A 47 1.57 -13.11 -0.59
CA PRO A 47 1.57 -11.91 0.24
C PRO A 47 0.73 -12.13 1.52
N LYS A 48 1.16 -11.54 2.63
CA LYS A 48 0.47 -11.70 3.93
C LYS A 48 -0.82 -10.89 4.06
N GLY A 49 -1.09 -9.99 3.12
CA GLY A 49 -2.26 -9.12 3.15
C GLY A 49 -2.45 -8.34 1.86
N VAL A 50 -3.58 -7.65 1.80
CA VAL A 50 -3.99 -6.79 0.69
C VAL A 50 -4.19 -5.38 1.24
N ILE A 51 -3.62 -4.36 0.57
CA ILE A 51 -3.78 -2.95 0.93
C ILE A 51 -4.49 -2.16 -0.16
N GLN A 52 -5.13 -1.06 0.23
CA GLN A 52 -5.67 -0.10 -0.73
C GLN A 52 -4.57 0.84 -1.21
N TRP A 53 -4.77 1.38 -2.41
CA TRP A 53 -3.81 2.23 -3.08
C TRP A 53 -4.54 3.09 -4.12
N VAL A 54 -3.87 4.15 -4.56
CA VAL A 54 -4.29 5.02 -5.65
C VAL A 54 -3.06 5.33 -6.49
N SER A 55 -3.21 5.40 -7.82
CA SER A 55 -2.12 5.83 -8.70
C SER A 55 -1.78 7.29 -8.44
N ALA A 56 -0.49 7.62 -8.36
CA ALA A 56 -0.07 9.02 -8.28
C ALA A 56 -0.42 9.81 -9.57
N SER A 57 -0.52 9.16 -10.73
CA SER A 57 -0.87 9.81 -12.00
C SER A 57 -2.38 10.03 -12.19
N GLU A 58 -3.20 9.08 -11.72
CA GLU A 58 -4.67 9.10 -11.91
C GLU A 58 -5.44 9.57 -10.67
N GLY A 59 -4.74 9.68 -9.53
CA GLY A 59 -5.30 10.09 -8.26
C GLY A 59 -5.84 11.51 -8.33
N ARG A 60 -6.89 11.77 -7.55
CA ARG A 60 -7.50 13.10 -7.44
C ARG A 60 -7.43 13.60 -6.01
N GLN A 61 -7.20 14.90 -5.85
CA GLN A 61 -7.26 15.53 -4.54
C GLN A 61 -8.68 15.44 -3.97
N ALA A 62 -8.78 14.97 -2.74
CA ALA A 62 -10.05 14.84 -2.02
C ALA A 62 -9.89 15.35 -0.59
N THR A 63 -10.95 15.94 -0.05
CA THR A 63 -11.01 16.29 1.37
C THR A 63 -11.60 15.11 2.14
N VAL A 64 -10.79 14.46 2.96
CA VAL A 64 -11.25 13.38 3.84
C VAL A 64 -11.68 13.99 5.18
N ARG A 65 -12.95 13.82 5.55
CA ARG A 65 -13.47 14.24 6.85
C ARG A 65 -13.71 13.02 7.71
N LEU A 66 -12.77 12.75 8.63
CA LEU A 66 -12.87 11.66 9.59
C LEU A 66 -13.68 12.14 10.79
N TYR A 67 -14.97 11.79 10.80
CA TYR A 67 -15.84 12.06 11.93
C TYR A 67 -15.80 10.88 12.90
N ASP A 68 -15.83 11.20 14.19
CA ASP A 68 -16.02 10.23 15.26
C ASP A 68 -17.43 10.39 15.87
N ARG A 69 -17.73 9.59 16.89
CA ARG A 69 -19.01 9.62 17.62
C ARG A 69 -19.27 11.02 18.16
N LEU A 70 -20.49 11.51 17.91
CA LEU A 70 -20.93 12.82 18.39
C LEU A 70 -21.07 12.88 19.93
N PHE A 71 -21.47 11.76 20.55
CA PHE A 71 -21.55 11.59 21.99
C PHE A 71 -20.92 10.24 22.39
N THR A 72 -20.23 10.20 23.52
CA THR A 72 -19.55 9.00 24.04
C THR A 72 -20.24 8.38 25.27
N HIS A 73 -21.32 8.99 25.75
CA HIS A 73 -22.17 8.54 26.87
C HIS A 73 -23.65 8.91 26.60
N GLU A 74 -24.60 8.25 27.27
CA GLU A 74 -26.04 8.58 27.23
C GLU A 74 -26.34 9.95 27.86
#